data_AF-A0A835CPF7-F1
#
_entry.id   AF-A0A835CPF7-F1
#
_cell.length_a   1.000
_cell.length_b   1.000
_cell.length_c   1.000
_cell.angle_alpha   90.00
_cell.angle_beta   90.00
_cell.angle_gamma   90.00
#
_symmetry.space_group_name_H-M   'P 1'
#
loop_
_entity.id
_entity.type
_entity.pdbx_description
1 polymer ?
#
loop_
_entity_poly.entity_id
_entity_poly.type
_entity_poly.pdbx_seq_one_letter_code
_entity_poly.pdbx_strand_id
1 'polypeptide(L)'
;MDVTDDAEGPLDPRIQIELENLNTATDDINKLEIELDEAHTTFNKLLSDSTRELKEIANKVGPNTIEKARCYYEAVEVARRAQVQCQHQAHLFQRASEIHAAAKETVALAETRFMANKNEWNFDQAWQDMLNHATIKVMDADNQKAECGREHRRRATLFHDAEKKAQQLEEKHKRSIIKARLYFEFLSNCDQKLSEQKERVECLKKAVKEAKQAYSKSFRTLEDISNQIHQQRRDYDIINNDELIIMII
;
A
#
# COMPACT_ATOMS: atom_id res chain seq x y z
N MET A 1 -50.58 24.90 42.82
CA MET A 1 -49.44 24.06 43.21
C MET A 1 -49.19 23.16 42.01
N ASP A 2 -48.67 23.64 40.90
CA ASP A 2 -47.45 24.44 40.75
C ASP A 2 -46.28 23.84 41.53
N VAL A 3 -45.64 22.87 40.86
CA VAL A 3 -44.26 22.46 41.06
C VAL A 3 -43.71 22.27 39.65
N THR A 4 -43.54 23.36 38.92
CA THR A 4 -42.53 23.42 37.86
C THR A 4 -41.18 23.37 38.58
N ASP A 5 -40.68 22.16 38.81
CA ASP A 5 -39.33 21.96 39.29
C ASP A 5 -38.39 22.30 38.12
N ASP A 6 -37.82 23.50 38.21
CA ASP A 6 -36.85 24.10 37.30
C ASP A 6 -35.59 23.23 37.16
N ALA A 7 -35.69 22.19 36.34
CA ALA A 7 -34.54 21.43 35.84
C ALA A 7 -34.13 21.85 34.41
N GLU A 8 -34.62 23.00 33.91
CA GLU A 8 -34.12 23.66 32.70
C GLU A 8 -32.86 24.50 33.01
N GLY A 9 -31.85 23.87 33.62
CA GLY A 9 -30.49 24.39 33.52
C GLY A 9 -30.01 24.26 32.07
N PRO A 10 -29.18 25.18 31.55
CA PRO A 10 -28.62 25.03 30.21
C PRO A 10 -27.92 23.67 30.10
N LEU A 11 -28.29 22.89 29.07
CA LEU A 11 -27.65 21.62 28.74
C LEU A 11 -26.12 21.80 28.77
N ASP A 12 -25.41 20.87 29.43
CA ASP A 12 -23.95 20.90 29.45
C ASP A 12 -23.44 21.05 28.01
N PRO A 13 -22.66 22.09 27.68
CA PRO A 13 -22.22 22.34 26.31
C PRO A 13 -21.54 21.13 25.66
N ARG A 14 -20.95 20.23 26.45
CA ARG A 14 -20.35 18.98 25.99
C ARG A 14 -21.38 17.98 25.48
N ILE A 15 -22.57 17.93 26.08
CA ILE A 15 -23.69 17.10 25.61
C ILE A 15 -24.15 17.60 24.24
N GLN A 16 -24.28 18.92 24.08
CA GLN A 16 -24.71 19.50 22.81
C GLN A 16 -23.74 19.17 21.66
N ILE A 17 -22.43 19.30 21.90
CA ILE A 17 -21.40 18.94 20.92
C ILE A 17 -21.50 17.46 20.52
N GLU A 18 -21.64 16.54 21.48
CA GLU A 18 -21.68 15.12 21.15
C GLU A 18 -23.00 14.68 20.49
N LEU A 19 -24.11 15.36 20.78
CA LEU A 19 -25.38 15.17 20.05
C LEU A 19 -25.26 15.65 18.60
N GLU A 20 -24.60 16.78 18.36
CA GLU A 20 -24.29 17.24 16.99
C GLU A 20 -23.40 16.23 16.26
N ASN A 21 -22.35 15.73 16.92
CA ASN A 21 -21.48 14.68 16.36
C ASN A 21 -22.26 13.40 16.03
N LEU A 22 -23.19 12.97 16.89
CA LEU A 22 -24.04 11.80 16.63
C LEU A 22 -24.95 12.02 15.41
N ASN A 23 -25.57 13.20 15.30
CA ASN A 23 -26.42 13.53 14.15
C ASN A 23 -25.60 13.52 12.86
N THR A 24 -24.44 14.17 12.85
CA THR A 24 -23.51 14.14 11.71
C THR A 24 -23.09 12.72 11.36
N ALA A 25 -22.67 11.92 12.34
CA ALA A 25 -22.26 10.54 12.10
C ALA A 25 -23.43 9.68 11.58
N THR A 26 -24.66 9.93 12.02
CA THR A 26 -25.86 9.23 11.54
C THR A 26 -26.16 9.58 10.08
N ASP A 27 -26.10 10.86 9.74
CA ASP A 27 -26.29 11.34 8.36
C ASP A 27 -25.21 10.77 7.43
N ASP A 28 -23.96 10.77 7.88
CA ASP A 28 -22.82 10.20 7.15
C ASP A 28 -23.00 8.69 6.94
N ILE A 29 -23.41 7.93 7.97
CA ILE A 29 -23.70 6.50 7.84
C ILE A 29 -24.78 6.27 6.79
N ASN A 30 -25.91 6.96 6.88
CA ASN A 30 -27.02 6.79 5.95
C ASN A 30 -26.59 7.09 4.50
N LYS A 31 -25.88 8.20 4.29
CA LYS A 31 -25.37 8.59 2.98
C LYS A 31 -24.39 7.57 2.43
N LEU A 32 -23.40 7.16 3.23
CA LEU A 32 -22.37 6.22 2.80
C LEU A 32 -22.92 4.82 2.55
N GLU A 33 -23.95 4.38 3.29
CA GLU A 33 -24.63 3.11 3.04
C GLU A 33 -25.40 3.13 1.71
N ILE A 34 -26.11 4.23 1.40
CA ILE A 34 -26.77 4.40 0.10
C ILE A 34 -25.73 4.36 -1.04
N GLU A 35 -24.64 5.13 -0.91
CA GLU A 35 -23.58 5.16 -1.93
C GLU A 35 -22.91 3.79 -2.10
N LEU A 36 -22.75 3.02 -1.02
CA LEU A 36 -22.19 1.68 -1.05
C LEU A 36 -23.11 0.71 -1.80
N ASP A 37 -24.41 0.76 -1.55
CA ASP A 37 -25.39 -0.07 -2.23
C ASP A 37 -25.50 0.28 -3.73
N GLU A 38 -25.44 1.57 -4.07
CA GLU A 38 -25.36 2.04 -5.45
C GLU A 38 -24.08 1.55 -6.15
N ALA A 39 -22.94 1.61 -5.47
CA ALA A 39 -21.66 1.13 -5.99
C ALA A 39 -21.68 -0.40 -6.20
N HIS A 40 -22.25 -1.16 -5.26
CA HIS A 40 -22.47 -2.61 -5.41
C HIS A 40 -23.38 -2.93 -6.61
N THR A 41 -24.49 -2.22 -6.75
CA THR A 41 -25.42 -2.37 -7.88
C THR A 41 -24.74 -2.07 -9.20
N THR A 42 -23.97 -0.98 -9.26
CA THR A 42 -23.18 -0.59 -10.43
C THR A 42 -22.14 -1.65 -10.78
N PHE A 43 -21.41 -2.18 -9.80
CA PHE A 43 -20.43 -3.24 -10.01
C PHE A 43 -21.07 -4.51 -10.58
N ASN A 44 -22.19 -4.96 -10.00
CA ASN A 44 -22.89 -6.16 -10.47
C ASN A 44 -23.46 -5.98 -11.89
N LYS A 45 -24.01 -4.80 -12.19
CA LYS A 45 -24.49 -4.47 -13.53
C LYS A 45 -23.33 -4.49 -14.54
N LEU A 46 -22.23 -3.81 -14.23
CA LEU A 46 -21.03 -3.79 -15.07
C LEU A 46 -20.52 -5.22 -15.31
N LEU A 47 -20.43 -6.05 -14.27
CA LEU A 47 -19.98 -7.43 -14.38
C LEU A 47 -20.87 -8.24 -15.32
N SER A 48 -22.20 -8.11 -15.19
CA SER A 48 -23.17 -8.80 -16.04
C SER A 48 -23.07 -8.34 -17.49
N ASP A 49 -23.06 -7.03 -17.73
CA ASP A 49 -23.00 -6.44 -19.07
C ASP A 49 -21.67 -6.78 -19.77
N SER A 50 -20.54 -6.60 -19.09
CA SER A 50 -19.20 -6.96 -19.58
C SER A 50 -19.10 -8.45 -19.90
N THR A 51 -19.66 -9.34 -19.05
CA THR A 51 -19.64 -10.79 -19.30
C THR A 51 -20.44 -11.15 -20.54
N ARG A 52 -21.62 -10.54 -20.74
CA ARG A 52 -22.45 -10.75 -21.93
C ARG A 52 -21.72 -10.30 -23.20
N GLU A 53 -21.20 -9.07 -23.21
CA GLU A 53 -20.50 -8.52 -24.36
C GLU A 53 -19.21 -9.30 -24.69
N LEU A 54 -18.43 -9.68 -23.67
CA LEU A 54 -17.25 -10.54 -23.84
C LEU A 54 -17.62 -11.87 -24.48
N LYS A 55 -18.73 -12.48 -24.08
CA LYS A 55 -19.20 -13.75 -24.65
C LYS A 55 -19.60 -13.59 -26.13
N GLU A 56 -20.25 -12.49 -26.49
CA GLU A 56 -20.58 -12.20 -27.88
C GLU A 56 -19.33 -12.01 -28.75
N ILE A 57 -18.35 -11.24 -28.27
CA ILE A 57 -17.07 -11.06 -28.96
C ILE A 57 -16.34 -12.41 -29.05
N ALA A 58 -16.33 -13.20 -27.98
CA ALA A 58 -15.68 -14.49 -27.95
C ALA A 58 -16.27 -15.47 -28.98
N ASN A 59 -17.59 -15.48 -29.12
CA ASN A 59 -18.29 -16.28 -30.14
C ASN A 59 -17.92 -15.85 -31.56
N LYS A 60 -17.77 -14.53 -31.82
CA LYS A 60 -17.36 -14.00 -33.14
C LYS A 60 -15.91 -14.33 -33.48
N VAL A 61 -15.01 -14.28 -32.49
CA VAL A 61 -13.57 -14.52 -32.69
C VAL A 61 -13.25 -16.03 -32.79
N GLY A 62 -13.89 -16.82 -31.94
CA GLY A 62 -13.73 -18.26 -31.80
C GLY A 62 -12.68 -18.66 -30.74
N PRO A 63 -12.93 -19.72 -29.95
CA PRO A 63 -12.12 -20.07 -28.76
C PRO A 63 -10.68 -20.43 -29.09
N ASN A 64 -10.42 -21.16 -30.19
CA ASN A 64 -9.07 -21.53 -30.61
C ASN A 64 -8.21 -20.30 -30.99
N THR A 65 -8.83 -19.26 -31.55
CA THR A 65 -8.13 -18.01 -31.89
C THR A 65 -7.76 -17.24 -30.62
N ILE A 66 -8.69 -17.18 -29.66
CA ILE A 66 -8.48 -16.54 -28.36
C ILE A 66 -7.37 -17.25 -27.60
N GLU A 67 -7.37 -18.59 -27.59
CA GLU A 67 -6.37 -19.35 -26.85
C GLU A 67 -4.95 -19.19 -27.42
N LYS A 68 -4.80 -19.21 -28.75
CA LYS A 68 -3.50 -18.93 -29.39
C LYS A 68 -2.98 -17.53 -29.08
N ALA A 69 -3.87 -16.54 -29.09
CA ALA A 69 -3.52 -15.17 -28.73
C ALA A 69 -3.22 -15.03 -27.22
N ARG A 70 -3.95 -15.77 -26.36
CA ARG A 70 -3.69 -15.85 -24.91
C ARG A 70 -2.27 -16.31 -24.65
N CYS A 71 -1.84 -17.43 -25.24
CA CYS A 71 -0.48 -17.94 -25.08
C CYS A 71 0.59 -16.90 -25.44
N TYR A 72 0.34 -16.11 -26.49
CA TYR A 72 1.22 -15.01 -26.89
C TYR A 72 1.23 -13.89 -25.84
N TYR A 73 0.07 -13.35 -25.44
CA TYR A 73 0.01 -12.27 -24.45
C TYR A 73 0.59 -12.69 -23.09
N GLU A 74 0.37 -13.93 -22.66
CA GLU A 74 1.00 -14.47 -21.45
C GLU A 74 2.52 -14.54 -21.58
N ALA A 75 3.05 -14.96 -22.74
CA ALA A 75 4.50 -14.98 -22.97
C ALA A 75 5.10 -13.57 -22.98
N VAL A 76 4.39 -12.59 -23.57
CA VAL A 76 4.79 -11.17 -23.54
C VAL A 76 4.82 -10.65 -22.10
N GLU A 77 3.82 -10.96 -21.29
CA GLU A 77 3.80 -10.54 -19.88
C GLU A 77 4.94 -11.18 -19.06
N VAL A 78 5.26 -12.46 -19.32
CA VAL A 78 6.43 -13.12 -18.71
C VAL A 78 7.72 -12.43 -19.14
N ALA A 79 7.89 -12.12 -20.42
CA ALA A 79 9.06 -11.40 -20.93
C ALA A 79 9.19 -10.01 -20.31
N ARG A 80 8.08 -9.25 -20.21
CA ARG A 80 8.03 -7.94 -19.55
C ARG A 80 8.45 -8.00 -18.08
N ARG A 81 7.94 -8.99 -17.32
CA ARG A 81 8.34 -9.19 -15.92
C ARG A 81 9.83 -9.54 -15.79
N ALA A 82 10.32 -10.43 -16.66
CA ALA A 82 11.73 -10.79 -16.69
C ALA A 82 12.63 -9.60 -17.05
N GLN A 83 12.18 -8.72 -17.97
CA GLN A 83 12.87 -7.48 -18.34
C GLN A 83 13.02 -6.55 -17.13
N VAL A 84 11.92 -6.28 -16.41
CA VAL A 84 11.94 -5.40 -15.22
C VAL A 84 12.88 -5.96 -14.15
N GLN A 85 12.83 -7.28 -13.90
CA GLN A 85 13.74 -7.93 -12.96
C GLN A 85 15.20 -7.85 -13.40
N CYS A 86 15.47 -8.03 -14.70
CA CYS A 86 16.80 -7.91 -15.28
C CYS A 86 17.34 -6.48 -15.14
N GLN A 87 16.54 -5.47 -15.47
CA GLN A 87 16.89 -4.05 -15.32
C GLN A 87 17.18 -3.69 -13.86
N HIS A 88 16.35 -4.18 -12.93
CA HIS A 88 16.59 -3.98 -11.50
C HIS A 88 17.93 -4.60 -11.05
N GLN A 89 18.23 -5.83 -11.47
CA GLN A 89 19.52 -6.47 -11.15
C GLN A 89 20.71 -5.79 -11.85
N ALA A 90 20.51 -5.25 -13.06
CA ALA A 90 21.54 -4.47 -13.75
C ALA A 90 21.91 -3.21 -12.94
N HIS A 91 20.92 -2.50 -12.40
CA HIS A 91 21.15 -1.34 -11.54
C HIS A 91 21.88 -1.72 -10.25
N LEU A 92 21.52 -2.84 -9.61
CA LEU A 92 22.24 -3.34 -8.43
C LEU A 92 23.70 -3.69 -8.75
N PHE A 93 23.94 -4.36 -9.87
CA PHE A 93 25.30 -4.67 -10.33
C PHE A 93 26.13 -3.42 -10.64
N GLN A 94 25.52 -2.41 -11.27
CA GLN A 94 26.17 -1.13 -11.52
C GLN A 94 26.58 -0.47 -10.19
N ARG A 95 25.64 -0.36 -9.25
CA ARG A 95 25.92 0.22 -7.92
C ARG A 95 27.01 -0.56 -7.18
N ALA A 96 26.98 -1.89 -7.19
CA ALA A 96 28.02 -2.71 -6.56
C ALA A 96 29.39 -2.50 -7.25
N SER A 97 29.40 -2.29 -8.56
CA SER A 97 30.61 -1.99 -9.32
C SER A 97 31.21 -0.62 -8.95
N GLU A 98 30.36 0.40 -8.78
CA GLU A 98 30.76 1.73 -8.33
C GLU A 98 31.33 1.71 -6.91
N ILE A 99 30.68 0.99 -5.98
CA ILE A 99 31.18 0.82 -4.61
C ILE A 99 32.55 0.14 -4.59
N HIS A 100 32.72 -0.93 -5.37
CA HIS A 100 34.01 -1.60 -5.48
C HIS A 100 35.09 -0.71 -6.09
N ALA A 101 34.77 0.09 -7.11
CA ALA A 101 35.70 1.06 -7.68
C ALA A 101 36.14 2.11 -6.64
N ALA A 102 35.20 2.68 -5.88
CA ALA A 102 35.49 3.64 -4.82
C ALA A 102 36.33 3.02 -3.68
N ALA A 103 36.07 1.75 -3.32
CA ALA A 103 36.86 1.03 -2.34
C ALA A 103 38.32 0.86 -2.82
N LYS A 104 38.54 0.51 -4.09
CA LYS A 104 39.89 0.43 -4.67
C LYS A 104 40.60 1.77 -4.69
N GLU A 105 39.90 2.83 -5.07
CA GLU A 105 40.45 4.19 -5.08
C GLU A 105 40.87 4.64 -3.67
N THR A 106 40.08 4.27 -2.65
CA THR A 106 40.41 4.55 -1.24
C THR A 106 41.73 3.89 -0.83
N VAL A 107 41.94 2.62 -1.20
CA VAL A 107 43.20 1.91 -0.93
C VAL A 107 44.35 2.56 -1.70
N ALA A 108 44.19 2.82 -3.00
CA ALA A 108 45.23 3.43 -3.82
C ALA A 108 45.65 4.82 -3.32
N LEU A 109 44.69 5.63 -2.85
CA LEU A 109 44.96 6.94 -2.26
C LEU A 109 45.69 6.81 -0.92
N ALA A 110 45.31 5.84 -0.09
CA ALA A 110 46.00 5.57 1.18
C ALA A 110 47.45 5.15 0.96
N GLU A 111 47.71 4.26 -0.01
CA GLU A 111 49.05 3.83 -0.41
C GLU A 111 49.89 4.99 -0.94
N THR A 112 49.30 5.82 -1.82
CA THR A 112 49.99 6.99 -2.40
C THR A 112 50.39 7.99 -1.32
N ARG A 113 49.48 8.30 -0.38
CA ARG A 113 49.76 9.21 0.74
C ARG A 113 50.85 8.67 1.66
N PHE A 114 50.85 7.37 1.94
CA PHE A 114 51.90 6.75 2.73
C PHE A 114 53.27 6.82 2.04
N MET A 115 53.33 6.55 0.74
CA MET A 115 54.57 6.66 -0.02
C MET A 115 55.11 8.10 -0.08
N ALA A 116 54.22 9.10 -0.16
CA ALA A 116 54.60 10.51 -0.16
C ALA A 116 55.16 10.98 1.20
N ASN A 117 54.64 10.45 2.31
CA ASN A 117 55.02 10.84 3.68
C ASN A 117 55.94 9.82 4.36
N LYS A 118 56.65 8.98 3.57
CA LYS A 118 57.48 7.87 4.05
C LYS A 118 58.58 8.28 5.04
N ASN A 119 59.01 9.55 5.00
CA ASN A 119 60.05 10.08 5.88
C ASN A 119 59.51 10.53 7.25
N GLU A 120 58.19 10.74 7.37
CA GLU A 120 57.50 11.23 8.58
C GLU A 120 56.61 10.16 9.23
N TRP A 121 56.10 9.21 8.44
CA TRP A 121 55.18 8.18 8.89
C TRP A 121 55.90 6.85 9.05
N ASN A 122 55.82 6.27 10.25
CA ASN A 122 56.30 4.91 10.50
C ASN A 122 55.21 3.90 10.10
N PHE A 123 55.64 2.76 9.55
CA PHE A 123 54.78 1.59 9.32
C PHE A 123 54.43 0.94 10.66
N ASP A 124 53.51 1.55 11.40
CA ASP A 124 53.08 1.12 12.73
C ASP A 124 51.89 0.16 12.68
N GLN A 125 51.53 -0.40 13.83
CA GLN A 125 50.42 -1.34 13.95
C GLN A 125 49.08 -0.73 13.50
N ALA A 126 48.85 0.55 13.76
CA ALA A 126 47.61 1.24 13.38
C ALA A 126 47.47 1.36 11.86
N TRP A 127 48.56 1.62 11.15
CA TRP A 127 48.55 1.67 9.69
C TRP A 127 48.39 0.29 9.05
N GLN A 128 49.01 -0.75 9.63
CA GLN A 128 48.78 -2.14 9.22
C GLN A 128 47.29 -2.52 9.36
N ASP A 129 46.68 -2.20 10.49
CA ASP A 129 45.27 -2.49 10.75
C ASP A 129 44.34 -1.71 9.81
N MET A 130 44.67 -0.45 9.51
CA MET A 130 43.94 0.37 8.53
C MET A 130 44.00 -0.24 7.12
N LEU A 131 45.18 -0.66 6.66
CA LEU A 131 45.35 -1.27 5.34
C LEU A 131 44.61 -2.61 5.27
N ASN A 132 44.73 -3.46 6.29
CA ASN A 132 44.00 -4.71 6.39
C ASN A 132 42.49 -4.49 6.30
N HIS A 133 41.95 -3.51 7.04
CA HIS A 133 40.52 -3.17 6.97
C HIS A 133 40.10 -2.69 5.57
N ALA A 134 40.91 -1.84 4.94
CA ALA A 134 40.63 -1.36 3.59
C ALA A 134 40.69 -2.49 2.55
N THR A 135 41.64 -3.42 2.67
CA THR A 135 41.75 -4.62 1.82
C THR A 135 40.55 -5.55 2.00
N ILE A 136 40.12 -5.81 3.24
CA ILE A 136 38.90 -6.60 3.52
C ILE A 136 37.69 -5.93 2.86
N LYS A 137 37.55 -4.61 3.00
CA LYS A 137 36.44 -3.86 2.40
C LYS A 137 36.43 -3.93 0.86
N VAL A 138 37.59 -3.89 0.22
CA VAL A 138 37.71 -4.09 -1.24
C VAL A 138 37.30 -5.52 -1.62
N MET A 139 37.76 -6.52 -0.86
CA MET A 139 37.41 -7.92 -1.09
C MET A 139 35.91 -8.17 -0.93
N ASP A 140 35.28 -7.62 0.11
CA ASP A 140 33.83 -7.72 0.33
C ASP A 140 33.04 -7.03 -0.80
N ALA A 141 33.50 -5.85 -1.24
CA ALA A 141 32.88 -5.15 -2.36
C ALA A 141 33.02 -5.91 -3.69
N ASP A 142 34.17 -6.56 -3.94
CA ASP A 142 34.35 -7.40 -5.13
C ASP A 142 33.47 -8.65 -5.08
N ASN A 143 33.37 -9.30 -3.92
CA ASN A 143 32.47 -10.44 -3.71
C ASN A 143 31.00 -10.07 -3.96
N GLN A 144 30.53 -8.93 -3.44
CA GLN A 144 29.18 -8.43 -3.68
C GLN A 144 28.95 -8.10 -5.15
N LYS A 145 29.90 -7.42 -5.80
CA LYS A 145 29.87 -7.16 -7.25
C LYS A 145 29.78 -8.45 -8.05
N ALA A 146 30.58 -9.47 -7.71
CA ALA A 146 30.59 -10.74 -8.40
C ALA A 146 29.25 -11.48 -8.27
N GLU A 147 28.64 -11.47 -7.07
CA GLU A 147 27.32 -12.05 -6.85
C GLU A 147 26.22 -11.33 -7.64
N CYS A 148 26.15 -9.99 -7.55
CA CYS A 148 25.23 -9.21 -8.36
C CYS A 148 25.43 -9.44 -9.86
N GLY A 149 26.68 -9.63 -10.31
CA GLY A 149 27.00 -9.93 -11.71
C GLY A 149 26.56 -11.33 -12.15
N ARG A 150 26.61 -12.34 -11.27
CA ARG A 150 26.06 -13.68 -11.53
C ARG A 150 24.54 -13.61 -11.66
N GLU A 151 23.86 -12.98 -10.71
CA GLU A 151 22.40 -12.88 -10.72
C GLU A 151 21.88 -12.03 -11.88
N HIS A 152 22.54 -10.91 -12.23
CA HIS A 152 22.20 -10.14 -13.42
C HIS A 152 22.29 -10.99 -14.70
N ARG A 153 23.40 -11.74 -14.90
CA ARG A 153 23.53 -12.64 -16.06
C ARG A 153 22.43 -13.69 -16.11
N ARG A 154 22.13 -14.30 -14.96
CA ARG A 154 21.04 -15.28 -14.85
C ARG A 154 19.69 -14.68 -15.26
N ARG A 155 19.36 -13.48 -14.77
CA ARG A 155 18.13 -12.77 -15.14
C ARG A 155 18.12 -12.37 -16.63
N ALA A 156 19.26 -11.97 -17.18
CA ALA A 156 19.38 -11.65 -18.59
C ALA A 156 19.12 -12.87 -19.49
N THR A 157 19.61 -14.05 -19.11
CA THR A 157 19.29 -15.31 -19.83
C THR A 157 17.78 -15.60 -19.77
N LEU A 158 17.16 -15.51 -18.59
CA LEU A 158 15.71 -15.72 -18.44
C LEU A 158 14.89 -14.72 -19.27
N PHE A 159 15.30 -13.44 -19.29
CA PHE A 159 14.67 -12.43 -20.12
C PHE A 159 14.79 -12.77 -21.61
N HIS A 160 16.00 -13.11 -22.08
CA HIS A 160 16.24 -13.48 -23.47
C HIS A 160 15.42 -14.70 -23.91
N ASP A 161 15.37 -15.75 -23.08
CA ASP A 161 14.60 -16.95 -23.36
C ASP A 161 13.08 -16.65 -23.42
N ALA A 162 12.59 -15.82 -22.50
CA ALA A 162 11.18 -15.40 -22.48
C ALA A 162 10.82 -14.54 -23.70
N GLU A 163 11.68 -13.60 -24.07
CA GLU A 163 11.52 -12.74 -25.24
C GLU A 163 11.51 -13.57 -26.53
N LYS A 164 12.46 -14.50 -26.68
CA LYS A 164 12.52 -15.42 -27.82
C LYS A 164 11.25 -16.26 -27.94
N LYS A 165 10.72 -16.77 -26.82
CA LYS A 165 9.46 -17.51 -26.80
C LYS A 165 8.27 -16.63 -27.23
N ALA A 166 8.21 -15.39 -26.77
CA ALA A 166 7.17 -14.45 -27.17
C ALA A 166 7.23 -14.16 -28.69
N GLN A 167 8.43 -13.90 -29.23
CA GLN A 167 8.65 -13.70 -30.67
C GLN A 167 8.21 -14.92 -31.50
N GLN A 168 8.59 -16.13 -31.08
CA GLN A 168 8.18 -17.36 -31.77
C GLN A 168 6.66 -17.53 -31.78
N LEU A 169 5.98 -17.21 -30.68
CA LEU A 169 4.51 -17.26 -30.60
C LEU A 169 3.87 -16.18 -31.47
N GLU A 170 4.46 -14.99 -31.53
CA GLU A 170 4.00 -13.90 -32.39
C GLU A 170 4.00 -14.31 -33.86
N GLU A 171 5.13 -14.84 -34.35
CA GLU A 171 5.30 -15.30 -35.72
C GLU A 171 4.32 -16.45 -36.04
N LYS A 172 4.23 -17.43 -35.14
CA LYS A 172 3.38 -18.62 -35.31
C LYS A 172 1.88 -18.31 -35.29
N HIS A 173 1.46 -17.30 -34.53
CA HIS A 173 0.04 -17.02 -34.26
C HIS A 173 -0.43 -15.62 -34.70
N LYS A 174 0.35 -14.92 -35.54
CA LYS A 174 0.09 -13.56 -36.01
C LYS A 174 -1.37 -13.26 -36.40
N ARG A 175 -1.99 -14.10 -37.23
CA ARG A 175 -3.39 -13.91 -37.67
C ARG A 175 -4.38 -14.05 -36.50
N SER A 176 -4.13 -15.00 -35.60
CA SER A 176 -4.96 -15.22 -34.42
C SER A 176 -4.85 -14.06 -33.43
N ILE A 177 -3.64 -13.53 -33.24
CA ILE A 177 -3.38 -12.35 -32.40
C ILE A 177 -4.15 -11.13 -32.93
N ILE A 178 -4.02 -10.83 -34.23
CA ILE A 178 -4.73 -9.71 -34.86
C ILE A 178 -6.25 -9.87 -34.73
N LYS A 179 -6.78 -11.07 -35.00
CA LYS A 179 -8.22 -11.33 -34.92
C LYS A 179 -8.76 -11.26 -33.48
N ALA A 180 -7.99 -11.71 -32.50
CA ALA A 180 -8.38 -11.69 -31.08
C ALA A 180 -8.11 -10.35 -30.39
N ARG A 181 -7.45 -9.39 -31.05
CA ARG A 181 -7.06 -8.11 -30.46
C ARG A 181 -8.23 -7.38 -29.79
N LEU A 182 -9.36 -7.24 -30.49
CA LEU A 182 -10.55 -6.58 -29.96
C LEU A 182 -11.11 -7.28 -28.71
N TYR A 183 -10.97 -8.60 -28.60
CA TYR A 183 -11.38 -9.35 -27.42
C TYR A 183 -10.51 -8.99 -26.20
N PHE A 184 -9.19 -8.95 -26.36
CA PHE A 184 -8.27 -8.63 -25.26
C PHE A 184 -8.30 -7.15 -24.88
N GLU A 185 -8.49 -6.23 -25.84
CA GLU A 185 -8.67 -4.81 -25.55
C GLU A 185 -9.97 -4.57 -24.76
N PHE A 186 -11.07 -5.21 -25.17
CA PHE A 186 -12.34 -5.11 -24.43
C PHE A 186 -12.25 -5.76 -23.04
N LEU A 187 -11.61 -6.93 -22.93
CA LEU A 187 -11.34 -7.58 -21.64
C LEU A 187 -10.56 -6.65 -20.71
N SER A 188 -9.47 -6.06 -21.20
CA SER A 188 -8.66 -5.12 -20.42
C SER A 188 -9.46 -3.90 -19.95
N ASN A 189 -10.36 -3.36 -20.80
CA ASN A 189 -11.22 -2.24 -20.40
C ASN A 189 -12.24 -2.63 -19.33
N CYS A 190 -12.84 -3.82 -19.46
CA CYS A 190 -13.76 -4.35 -18.45
C CYS A 190 -13.06 -4.58 -17.12
N ASP A 191 -11.88 -5.22 -17.14
CA ASP A 191 -11.08 -5.49 -15.97
C ASP A 191 -10.68 -4.19 -15.24
N GLN A 192 -10.29 -3.16 -16.00
CA GLN A 192 -9.99 -1.84 -15.44
C GLN A 192 -11.22 -1.23 -14.74
N LYS A 193 -12.36 -1.14 -15.44
CA LYS A 193 -13.59 -0.56 -14.86
C LYS A 193 -14.08 -1.34 -13.64
N LEU A 194 -14.01 -2.67 -13.69
CA LEU A 194 -14.37 -3.53 -12.56
C LEU A 194 -13.43 -3.33 -11.38
N SER A 195 -12.12 -3.17 -11.63
CA SER A 195 -11.13 -2.88 -10.60
C SER A 195 -11.39 -1.52 -9.94
N GLU A 196 -11.66 -0.48 -10.73
CA GLU A 196 -11.99 0.87 -10.23
C GLU A 196 -13.26 0.85 -9.37
N GLN A 197 -14.32 0.17 -9.83
CA GLN A 197 -15.55 0.03 -9.05
C GLN A 197 -15.34 -0.80 -7.78
N LYS A 198 -14.53 -1.85 -7.84
CA LYS A 198 -14.18 -2.66 -6.66
C LYS A 198 -13.41 -1.83 -5.63
N GLU A 199 -12.46 -1.01 -6.07
CA GLU A 199 -11.72 -0.10 -5.19
C GLU A 199 -12.67 0.92 -4.54
N ARG A 200 -13.58 1.52 -5.32
CA ARG A 200 -14.62 2.41 -4.79
C ARG A 200 -15.46 1.73 -3.71
N VAL A 201 -15.90 0.51 -3.95
CA VAL A 201 -16.66 -0.29 -2.97
C VAL A 201 -15.87 -0.50 -1.68
N GLU A 202 -14.59 -0.87 -1.78
CA GLU A 202 -13.76 -1.06 -0.58
C GLU A 202 -13.51 0.25 0.18
N CYS A 203 -13.32 1.37 -0.53
CA CYS A 203 -13.23 2.69 0.07
C CYS A 203 -14.52 3.08 0.82
N LEU A 204 -15.69 2.86 0.21
CA LEU A 204 -16.99 3.14 0.84
C LEU A 204 -17.24 2.24 2.06
N LYS A 205 -16.92 0.94 1.98
CA LYS A 205 -17.00 0.03 3.14
C LYS A 205 -16.14 0.53 4.30
N LYS A 206 -14.93 0.98 4.00
CA LYS A 206 -14.02 1.54 5.01
C LYS A 206 -14.62 2.83 5.60
N ALA A 207 -15.14 3.73 4.79
CA ALA A 207 -15.77 4.96 5.25
C ALA A 207 -17.01 4.70 6.14
N VAL A 208 -17.89 3.77 5.75
CA VAL A 208 -19.04 3.35 6.58
C VAL A 208 -18.55 2.83 7.93
N LYS A 209 -17.50 2.01 7.95
CA LYS A 209 -16.92 1.49 9.20
C LYS A 209 -16.38 2.62 10.08
N GLU A 210 -15.69 3.59 9.50
CA GLU A 210 -15.15 4.76 10.21
C GLU A 210 -16.27 5.66 10.77
N ALA A 211 -17.34 5.90 10.01
CA ALA A 211 -18.50 6.66 10.47
C ALA A 211 -19.24 5.95 11.62
N LYS A 212 -19.42 4.62 11.54
CA LYS A 212 -19.97 3.80 12.64
C LYS A 212 -19.09 3.83 13.90
N GLN A 213 -17.77 3.88 13.73
CA GLN A 213 -16.85 4.04 14.85
C GLN A 213 -16.96 5.44 15.47
N ALA A 214 -17.09 6.50 14.67
CA ALA A 214 -17.32 7.86 15.14
C ALA A 214 -18.63 7.97 15.93
N TYR A 215 -19.72 7.42 15.39
CA TYR A 215 -21.01 7.32 16.09
C TYR A 215 -20.86 6.63 17.44
N SER A 216 -20.23 5.45 17.46
CA SER A 216 -20.03 4.67 18.69
C SER A 216 -19.16 5.41 19.72
N LYS A 217 -18.20 6.22 19.25
CA LYS A 217 -17.34 7.03 20.11
C LYS A 217 -18.14 8.15 20.76
N SER A 218 -18.88 8.95 19.99
CA SER A 218 -19.72 10.03 20.53
C SER A 218 -20.79 9.51 21.48
N PHE A 219 -21.39 8.36 21.19
CA PHE A 219 -22.34 7.71 22.10
C PHE A 219 -21.71 7.34 23.45
N ARG A 220 -20.50 6.76 23.46
CA ARG A 220 -19.77 6.45 24.71
C ARG A 220 -19.38 7.72 25.47
N THR A 221 -18.94 8.77 24.76
CA THR A 221 -18.63 10.05 25.41
C THR A 221 -19.87 10.64 26.09
N LEU A 222 -21.04 10.55 25.47
CA LEU A 222 -22.31 10.97 26.09
C LEU A 222 -22.65 10.15 27.33
N GLU A 223 -22.45 8.84 27.30
CA GLU A 223 -22.62 7.96 28.45
C GLU A 223 -21.66 8.35 29.59
N ASP A 224 -20.39 8.64 29.28
CA ASP A 224 -19.39 9.09 30.26
C ASP A 224 -19.77 10.44 30.88
N ILE A 225 -20.21 11.41 30.05
CA ILE A 225 -20.68 12.72 30.54
C ILE A 225 -21.92 12.55 31.43
N SER A 226 -22.87 11.73 31.01
CA SER A 226 -24.07 11.43 31.79
C SER A 226 -23.72 10.82 33.14
N ASN A 227 -22.83 9.82 33.17
CA ASN A 227 -22.35 9.20 34.41
C ASN A 227 -21.64 10.21 35.33
N GLN A 228 -20.81 11.10 34.78
CA GLN A 228 -20.15 12.17 35.55
C GLN A 228 -21.16 13.12 36.19
N ILE A 229 -22.17 13.57 35.44
CA ILE A 229 -23.21 14.46 35.97
C ILE A 229 -24.01 13.77 37.08
N HIS A 230 -24.37 12.50 36.89
CA HIS A 230 -25.05 11.71 37.93
C HIS A 230 -24.20 11.52 39.18
N GLN A 231 -22.90 11.29 39.03
CA GLN A 231 -21.98 11.16 40.15
C GLN A 231 -21.80 12.48 40.91
N GLN A 232 -21.63 13.60 40.20
CA GLN A 232 -21.56 14.92 40.84
C GLN A 232 -22.82 15.26 41.63
N ARG A 233 -24.01 14.94 41.11
CA ARG A 233 -25.27 15.12 41.85
C ARG A 233 -25.32 14.27 43.12
N ARG A 234 -24.90 13.00 43.01
CA ARG A 234 -24.85 12.08 44.16
C ARG A 234 -23.88 12.56 45.24
N ASP A 235 -22.71 13.05 44.84
CA ASP A 235 -21.70 13.57 45.77
C ASP A 235 -22.17 14.88 46.43
N TYR A 236 -22.85 15.76 45.69
CA TYR A 236 -23.49 16.96 46.24
C TYR A 236 -24.60 16.62 47.26
N ASP A 237 -25.44 15.64 46.95
CA ASP A 237 -26.51 15.20 47.85
C ASP A 237 -25.95 14.63 49.16
N ILE A 238 -24.82 13.91 49.10
CA ILE A 238 -24.11 13.39 50.29
C ILE A 238 -23.53 14.54 51.13
N ILE A 239 -22.84 15.50 50.50
CA ILE A 239 -22.25 16.65 51.20
C ILE A 239 -23.32 17.52 51.84
N ASN A 240 -24.43 17.80 51.16
CA ASN A 240 -25.54 18.57 51.73
C ASN A 240 -26.20 17.83 52.91
N ASN A 241 -26.27 16.49 52.87
CA ASN A 241 -26.77 15.72 53.99
C ASN A 241 -25.81 15.78 55.20
N ASP A 242 -24.50 15.74 54.96
CA ASP A 242 -23.49 15.86 56.00
C ASP A 242 -23.40 17.29 56.59
N GLU A 243 -23.55 18.35 55.78
CA GLU A 243 -23.66 19.74 56.28
C GLU A 243 -24.94 19.97 57.08
N LEU A 244 -26.07 19.38 56.68
CA LEU A 244 -27.30 19.42 57.49
C LEU A 244 -27.11 18.72 58.85
N ILE A 245 -26.38 17.60 58.89
CA ILE A 245 -26.09 16.87 60.13
C ILE A 245 -25.13 17.67 61.02
N ILE A 246 -24.15 18.39 60.46
CA ILE A 246 -23.23 19.25 61.21
C ILE A 246 -23.93 20.51 61.75
N MET A 247 -24.93 21.05 61.06
CA MET A 247 -25.73 22.20 61.56
C MET A 247 -26.76 21.84 62.64
N ILE A 248 -27.04 20.56 62.88
CA ILE A 248 -28.03 20.09 63.87
C ILE A 248 -27.39 19.70 65.21
N ILE A 249 -26.06 19.66 65.31
CA ILE A 249 -25.30 19.40 66.55
C ILE A 249 -24.82 20.72 67.17
#